data_AF-I1Z1X0-F1
#
_entry.id   AF-I1Z1X0-F1
#
_cell.length_a   1.000
_cell.length_b   1.000
_cell.length_c   1.000
_cell.angle_alpha   90.00
_cell.angle_beta   90.00
_cell.angle_gamma   90.00
#
_symmetry.space_group_name_H-M   'P 1'
#
loop_
_entity.id
_entity.type
_entity.pdbx_description
1 polymer ?
#
loop_
_entity_poly.entity_id
_entity_poly.type
_entity_poly.pdbx_seq_one_letter_code
_entity_poly.pdbx_strand_id
1 'polypeptide(L)'
;DCDHYLNNSKAAREAMCFLMDPQMGKKVCFVQFPQRFDGIDRHDRYANRNTVFFDINMKGLDGIQGPVYVGTGCVFRRQALYGYNPPKRAKRPRMVSCDCCPCFGRKKKLDSYKCEVNGDAANGQGFDDDKELLMSQMNFEKKFGQSAIFVTSTLMIEGGVPPSSSPAALLKEAIHVISCGYEDKTEWGLELGWIYGSITEDILTGFKMH
;
A
#
# COMPACT_ATOMS: atom_id res chain seq x y z
N ASP A 1 3.67 -17.31 12.05
CA ASP A 1 2.93 -18.41 12.72
C ASP A 1 3.69 -18.96 13.91
N CYS A 2 3.02 -19.71 14.79
CA CYS A 2 3.58 -20.21 16.05
C CYS A 2 4.56 -21.38 15.88
N ASP A 3 4.52 -22.04 14.73
CA ASP A 3 5.38 -23.15 14.31
C ASP A 3 6.63 -22.69 13.55
N HIS A 4 6.74 -21.40 13.25
CA HIS A 4 7.88 -20.80 12.55
C HIS A 4 8.68 -19.89 13.48
N TYR A 5 10.00 -19.93 13.34
CA TYR A 5 10.93 -19.09 14.11
C TYR A 5 11.94 -18.39 13.19
N LEU A 6 12.51 -17.28 13.68
CA LEU A 6 13.59 -16.59 12.97
C LEU A 6 14.89 -17.39 13.12
N ASN A 7 15.28 -18.07 12.05
CA ASN A 7 16.54 -18.81 11.99
C ASN A 7 17.76 -17.86 11.82
N ASN A 8 17.61 -16.78 11.07
CA ASN A 8 18.68 -15.82 10.81
C ASN A 8 18.37 -14.45 11.45
N SER A 9 19.22 -13.99 12.37
CA SER A 9 19.08 -12.68 13.02
C SER A 9 19.24 -11.49 12.06
N LYS A 10 19.68 -11.73 10.82
CA LYS A 10 19.79 -10.72 9.76
C LYS A 10 18.54 -10.61 8.89
N ALA A 11 17.52 -11.47 9.06
CA ALA A 11 16.34 -11.48 8.19
C ALA A 11 15.66 -10.11 8.07
N ALA A 12 15.47 -9.41 9.20
CA ALA A 12 14.92 -8.05 9.19
C ALA A 12 15.80 -7.07 8.40
N ARG A 13 17.13 -7.14 8.56
CA ARG A 13 18.09 -6.30 7.82
C ARG A 13 18.03 -6.58 6.32
N GLU A 14 17.95 -7.85 5.94
CA GLU A 14 17.85 -8.28 4.54
C GLU A 14 16.55 -7.78 3.89
N ALA A 15 15.42 -7.84 4.61
CA ALA A 15 14.17 -7.26 4.13
C ALA A 15 14.28 -5.74 3.90
N MET A 16 14.94 -5.03 4.83
CA MET A 16 15.15 -3.59 4.70
C MET A 16 16.02 -3.22 3.50
N CYS A 17 16.97 -4.07 3.07
CA CYS A 17 17.74 -3.82 1.85
C CYS A 17 16.83 -3.62 0.62
N PHE A 18 15.76 -4.39 0.50
CA PHE A 18 14.79 -4.23 -0.60
C PHE A 18 13.88 -3.02 -0.38
N LEU A 19 13.36 -2.84 0.83
CA LEU A 19 12.38 -1.78 1.12
C LEU A 19 12.97 -0.37 1.14
N MET A 20 14.26 -0.25 1.44
CA MET A 20 15.02 1.01 1.48
C MET A 20 15.81 1.28 0.20
N ASP A 21 15.76 0.40 -0.80
CA ASP A 21 16.38 0.66 -2.10
C ASP A 21 15.82 1.98 -2.69
N PRO A 22 16.66 2.98 -3.00
CA PRO A 22 16.22 4.24 -3.58
C PRO A 22 15.50 4.11 -4.92
N GLN A 23 15.80 3.06 -5.70
CA GLN A 23 15.25 2.82 -7.04
C GLN A 23 13.98 1.99 -6.99
N MET A 24 14.01 0.88 -6.26
CA MET A 24 12.93 -0.10 -6.24
C MET A 24 12.06 -0.04 -4.98
N GLY A 25 12.63 0.32 -3.84
CA GLY A 25 11.99 0.15 -2.52
C GLY A 25 10.62 0.81 -2.42
N LYS A 26 10.45 2.01 -3.00
CA LYS A 26 9.15 2.74 -3.03
C LYS A 26 8.02 1.98 -3.73
N LYS A 27 8.34 1.00 -4.56
CA LYS A 27 7.37 0.17 -5.30
C LYS A 27 7.16 -1.21 -4.68
N VAL A 28 8.03 -1.63 -3.77
CA VAL A 28 7.93 -2.92 -3.10
C VAL A 28 6.81 -2.83 -2.06
N CYS A 29 5.79 -3.66 -2.23
CA CYS A 29 4.66 -3.79 -1.31
C CYS A 29 5.01 -4.73 -0.14
N PHE A 30 5.71 -5.83 -0.41
CA PHE A 30 6.19 -6.75 0.62
C PHE A 30 7.44 -7.52 0.17
N VAL A 31 8.13 -8.12 1.13
CA VAL A 31 9.27 -9.03 0.90
C VAL A 31 8.93 -10.40 1.50
N GLN A 32 8.79 -11.42 0.65
CA GLN A 32 8.46 -12.78 1.05
C GLN A 32 9.73 -13.62 1.21
N PHE A 33 9.92 -14.24 2.37
CA PHE A 33 10.99 -15.20 2.61
C PHE A 33 10.51 -16.63 2.29
N PRO A 34 11.38 -17.50 1.74
CA PRO A 34 11.03 -18.89 1.51
C PRO A 34 10.89 -19.63 2.85
N GLN A 35 9.83 -20.41 2.99
CA GLN A 35 9.60 -21.24 4.19
C GLN A 35 10.42 -22.52 4.08
N ARG A 36 11.07 -22.91 5.18
CA ARG A 36 11.86 -24.14 5.28
C ARG A 36 11.48 -24.88 6.54
N PHE A 37 11.29 -26.19 6.40
CA PHE A 37 10.85 -27.06 7.48
C PHE A 37 11.99 -27.96 7.94
N ASP A 38 12.09 -28.14 9.25
CA ASP A 38 13.07 -29.01 9.90
C ASP A 38 12.52 -30.44 10.06
N GLY A 39 13.39 -31.40 10.42
CA GLY A 39 12.95 -32.76 10.78
C GLY A 39 12.46 -33.61 9.60
N ILE A 40 12.80 -33.26 8.36
CA ILE A 40 12.36 -33.99 7.17
C ILE A 40 13.24 -35.20 6.92
N ASP A 41 12.62 -36.37 6.72
CA ASP A 41 13.31 -37.61 6.36
C ASP A 41 14.19 -37.45 5.12
N ARG A 42 15.28 -38.22 5.05
CA ARG A 42 16.24 -38.18 3.94
C ARG A 42 15.59 -38.49 2.59
N HIS A 43 14.58 -39.37 2.56
CA HIS A 43 13.90 -39.75 1.33
C HIS A 43 12.78 -38.78 0.96
N ASP A 44 12.34 -37.91 1.88
CA ASP A 44 11.27 -36.93 1.70
C ASP A 44 10.09 -37.45 0.87
N ARG A 45 9.57 -38.64 1.22
CA ARG A 45 8.54 -39.33 0.44
C ARG A 45 7.27 -38.48 0.25
N TYR A 46 6.99 -37.59 1.19
CA TYR A 46 5.84 -36.70 1.17
C TYR A 46 6.12 -35.35 0.48
N ALA A 47 7.34 -35.12 0.01
CA ALA A 47 7.77 -33.87 -0.62
C ALA A 47 7.50 -32.62 0.25
N ASN A 48 7.64 -32.75 1.57
CA ASN A 48 7.29 -31.70 2.53
C ASN A 48 8.25 -30.51 2.48
N ARG A 49 9.43 -30.65 1.86
CA ARG A 49 10.33 -29.50 1.62
C ARG A 49 9.74 -28.45 0.70
N ASN A 50 8.82 -28.86 -0.18
CA ASN A 50 8.17 -28.03 -1.18
C ASN A 50 9.17 -27.15 -2.00
N THR A 51 10.35 -27.70 -2.31
CA THR A 51 11.44 -26.95 -2.96
C THR A 51 11.06 -26.46 -4.35
N VAL A 52 10.28 -27.22 -5.12
CA VAL A 52 9.83 -26.79 -6.46
C VAL A 52 9.04 -25.48 -6.36
N PHE A 53 8.15 -25.37 -5.38
CA PHE A 53 7.36 -24.17 -5.20
C PHE A 53 8.22 -22.97 -4.77
N PHE A 54 9.03 -23.13 -3.72
CA PHE A 54 9.82 -22.01 -3.16
C PHE A 54 11.06 -21.64 -3.98
N ASP A 55 11.73 -22.60 -4.61
CA ASP A 55 13.01 -22.38 -5.30
C ASP A 55 12.90 -22.22 -6.81
N ILE A 56 11.84 -22.73 -7.44
CA ILE A 56 11.66 -22.64 -8.89
C ILE A 56 10.53 -21.66 -9.20
N ASN A 57 9.31 -21.95 -8.74
CA ASN A 57 8.15 -21.15 -9.12
C ASN A 57 8.22 -19.72 -8.58
N MET A 58 8.46 -19.55 -7.27
CA MET A 58 8.53 -18.21 -6.67
C MET A 58 9.67 -17.36 -7.24
N LYS A 59 10.85 -17.94 -7.48
CA LYS A 59 11.96 -17.22 -8.11
C LYS A 59 11.68 -16.86 -9.56
N GLY A 60 10.94 -17.71 -10.28
CA GLY A 60 10.46 -17.39 -11.62
C GLY A 60 9.49 -16.19 -11.62
N LEU A 61 8.56 -16.15 -10.67
CA LEU A 61 7.61 -15.03 -10.53
C LEU A 61 8.28 -13.72 -10.11
N ASP A 62 9.35 -13.80 -9.31
CA ASP A 62 10.17 -12.64 -8.92
C ASP A 62 10.78 -11.91 -10.12
N GLY A 63 11.05 -12.63 -11.21
CA GLY A 63 11.53 -12.04 -12.47
C GLY A 63 10.47 -11.24 -13.26
N ILE A 64 9.20 -11.33 -12.89
CA ILE A 64 8.09 -10.65 -13.58
C ILE A 64 7.51 -9.54 -12.70
N GLN A 65 6.87 -9.92 -11.59
CA GLN A 65 6.13 -9.00 -10.72
C GLN A 65 6.43 -9.23 -9.22
N GLY A 66 6.92 -10.41 -8.85
CA GLY A 66 7.17 -10.78 -7.46
C GLY A 66 6.51 -12.10 -7.09
N PRO A 67 6.90 -12.71 -5.96
CA PRO A 67 6.28 -13.91 -5.44
C PRO A 67 4.86 -13.65 -4.90
N VAL A 68 4.13 -14.73 -4.65
CA VAL A 68 2.83 -14.69 -3.96
C VAL A 68 3.04 -14.67 -2.44
N TYR A 69 2.13 -14.02 -1.70
CA TYR A 69 2.09 -14.11 -0.24
C TYR A 69 1.52 -15.47 0.20
N VAL A 70 2.16 -16.09 1.19
CA VAL A 70 1.90 -17.48 1.61
C VAL A 70 1.75 -17.63 3.12
N GLY A 71 1.24 -16.61 3.81
CA GLY A 71 0.90 -16.67 5.24
C GLY A 71 2.04 -16.29 6.18
N THR A 72 3.22 -16.87 6.00
CA THR A 72 4.34 -16.70 6.95
C THR A 72 5.56 -16.05 6.34
N GLY A 73 6.41 -15.46 7.19
CA GLY A 73 7.75 -15.00 6.80
C GLY A 73 7.74 -13.85 5.79
N CYS A 74 6.84 -12.88 5.96
CA CYS A 74 6.70 -11.75 5.05
C CYS A 74 6.87 -10.41 5.78
N VAL A 75 7.51 -9.43 5.14
CA VAL A 75 7.61 -8.06 5.65
C VAL A 75 6.82 -7.13 4.74
N PHE A 76 5.68 -6.66 5.23
CA PHE A 76 4.77 -5.78 4.50
C PHE A 76 5.08 -4.30 4.69
N ARG A 77 4.91 -3.52 3.62
CA ARG A 77 4.82 -2.06 3.69
C ARG A 77 3.44 -1.68 4.22
N ARG A 78 3.40 -1.02 5.38
CA ARG A 78 2.16 -0.54 6.02
C ARG A 78 1.18 0.15 5.06
N GLN A 79 1.67 1.09 4.24
CA GLN A 79 0.84 1.84 3.30
C GLN A 79 0.18 0.93 2.23
N ALA A 80 0.84 -0.15 1.83
CA ALA A 80 0.28 -1.09 0.87
C ALA A 80 -0.87 -1.91 1.47
N LEU A 81 -0.78 -2.30 2.75
CA LEU A 81 -1.88 -2.96 3.47
C LEU A 81 -3.11 -2.06 3.63
N TYR A 82 -2.90 -0.74 3.71
CA TYR A 82 -3.97 0.26 3.72
C TYR A 82 -4.52 0.60 2.31
N GLY A 83 -4.13 -0.15 1.28
CA GLY A 83 -4.65 0.03 -0.07
C GLY A 83 -4.13 1.28 -0.80
N TYR A 84 -3.06 1.92 -0.30
CA TYR A 84 -2.44 3.04 -1.02
C TYR A 84 -1.60 2.53 -2.19
N ASN A 85 -1.83 3.13 -3.35
CA ASN A 85 -1.07 2.83 -4.57
C ASN A 85 0.39 3.26 -4.45
N PRO A 86 1.33 2.55 -5.11
CA PRO A 86 2.72 2.95 -5.14
C PRO A 86 2.89 4.34 -5.78
N PRO A 87 3.91 5.13 -5.37
CA PRO A 87 4.14 6.45 -5.93
C PRO A 87 4.28 6.40 -7.46
N LYS A 88 3.54 7.26 -8.15
CA LYS A 88 3.61 7.34 -9.62
C LYS A 88 5.04 7.77 -10.01
N ARG A 89 5.62 7.12 -11.02
CA ARG A 89 6.88 7.58 -11.62
C ARG A 89 6.68 9.02 -12.11
N ALA A 90 7.67 9.89 -11.85
CA ALA A 90 7.73 11.19 -12.51
C ALA A 90 7.64 10.94 -14.02
N LYS A 91 6.66 11.56 -14.68
CA LYS A 91 6.57 11.50 -16.14
C LYS A 91 7.89 12.06 -16.67
N ARG A 92 8.60 11.28 -17.50
CA ARG A 92 9.75 11.82 -18.23
C ARG A 92 9.27 13.09 -18.94
N PRO A 93 9.96 14.23 -18.81
CA PRO A 93 9.59 15.42 -19.56
C PRO A 93 9.47 15.02 -21.02
N ARG A 94 8.35 15.36 -21.64
CA ARG A 94 8.16 15.13 -23.07
C ARG A 94 9.34 15.78 -23.76
N MET A 95 10.08 15.00 -24.56
CA MET A 95 11.16 15.53 -25.38
C MET A 95 10.56 16.68 -26.18
N VAL A 96 11.00 17.90 -25.89
CA VAL A 96 10.59 19.08 -26.64
C VAL A 96 11.10 18.83 -28.05
N SER A 97 10.18 18.50 -28.96
CA SER A 97 10.47 18.51 -30.38
C SER A 97 10.98 19.91 -30.69
N CYS A 98 12.27 20.02 -31.01
CA CYS A 98 12.86 21.26 -31.43
C CYS A 98 12.13 21.72 -32.69
N ASP A 99 11.48 22.88 -32.64
CA ASP A 99 10.81 23.50 -33.79
C ASP A 99 11.79 24.02 -34.86
N CYS A 100 13.09 23.67 -34.79
CA CYS A 100 14.10 24.02 -35.81
C CYS A 100 14.27 22.98 -36.95
N CYS A 101 13.48 21.91 -36.99
CA CYS A 101 13.53 20.94 -38.10
C CYS A 101 12.32 21.11 -39.04
N PRO A 102 12.51 21.48 -40.32
CA PRO A 102 11.41 21.75 -41.26
C PRO A 102 10.75 20.49 -41.86
N CYS A 103 10.82 19.32 -41.20
CA CYS A 103 10.61 18.06 -41.92
C CYS A 103 9.22 17.41 -41.79
N PHE A 104 8.34 17.75 -40.84
CA PHE A 104 7.01 17.13 -40.81
C PHE A 104 5.91 18.07 -40.27
N GLY A 105 5.11 18.61 -41.19
CA GLY A 105 3.98 19.46 -40.89
C GLY A 105 2.84 18.73 -40.18
N ARG A 106 2.41 19.25 -39.03
CA ARG A 106 1.04 19.13 -38.53
C ARG A 106 0.60 20.47 -37.94
N LYS A 107 -0.33 21.14 -38.63
CA LYS A 107 -1.00 22.35 -38.15
C LYS A 107 -1.75 22.04 -36.85
N LYS A 108 -1.42 22.73 -35.75
CA LYS A 108 -2.32 22.83 -34.58
C LYS A 108 -3.26 24.02 -34.78
N LYS A 109 -4.57 23.77 -34.63
CA LYS A 109 -5.58 24.82 -34.46
C LYS A 109 -5.32 25.56 -33.16
N LEU A 110 -5.28 26.89 -33.23
CA LEU A 110 -5.25 27.78 -32.08
C LEU A 110 -6.70 28.13 -31.74
N ASP A 111 -7.22 27.62 -30.62
CA ASP A 111 -8.48 28.10 -30.06
C ASP A 111 -8.20 29.35 -29.21
N SER A 112 -8.97 30.41 -29.46
CA SER A 112 -8.78 31.74 -28.88
C SER A 112 -9.13 31.76 -27.39
N TYR A 113 -8.21 32.24 -26.58
CA TYR A 113 -8.50 32.74 -25.25
C TYR A 113 -9.36 34.00 -25.35
N LYS A 114 -10.61 33.94 -24.86
CA LYS A 114 -11.36 35.14 -24.49
C LYS A 114 -11.05 35.47 -23.04
N CYS A 115 -10.48 36.66 -22.83
CA CYS A 115 -10.39 37.34 -21.55
C CYS A 115 -11.61 38.27 -21.47
N GLU A 116 -12.52 38.04 -20.52
CA GLU A 116 -13.53 39.03 -20.15
C GLU A 116 -13.38 39.33 -18.66
N VAL A 117 -13.31 40.63 -18.39
CA VAL A 117 -13.07 41.27 -17.10
C VAL A 117 -14.34 42.03 -16.73
N ASN A 118 -14.85 41.77 -15.51
CA ASN A 118 -15.56 42.64 -14.56
C ASN A 118 -16.90 42.12 -14.02
N GLY A 119 -17.06 42.24 -12.70
CA GLY A 119 -18.33 42.59 -12.05
C GLY A 119 -18.80 41.71 -10.89
N ASP A 120 -18.35 42.05 -9.67
CA ASP A 120 -19.01 41.92 -8.36
C ASP A 120 -20.15 40.92 -8.13
N ALA A 121 -19.97 40.01 -7.16
CA ALA A 121 -20.92 39.80 -6.04
C ALA A 121 -20.42 38.72 -5.05
N ALA A 122 -20.19 39.17 -3.82
CA ALA A 122 -20.32 38.51 -2.53
C ALA A 122 -20.49 36.97 -2.45
N ASN A 123 -19.55 36.37 -1.72
CA ASN A 123 -19.75 35.40 -0.63
C ASN A 123 -20.41 34.04 -0.98
N GLY A 124 -19.58 33.03 -1.27
CA GLY A 124 -20.03 31.64 -1.42
C GLY A 124 -18.97 30.54 -1.36
N GLN A 125 -17.70 30.85 -1.04
CA GLN A 125 -16.61 29.85 -1.09
C GLN A 125 -16.47 28.98 0.17
N GLY A 126 -17.13 29.32 1.29
CA GLY A 126 -17.00 28.53 2.53
C GLY A 126 -17.83 27.24 2.56
N PHE A 127 -18.93 27.15 1.80
CA PHE A 127 -19.88 26.04 1.95
C PHE A 127 -19.53 24.81 1.09
N ASP A 128 -18.80 25.02 -0.01
CA ASP A 128 -18.39 23.93 -0.91
C ASP A 128 -17.12 23.24 -0.39
N ASP A 129 -16.17 24.02 0.15
CA ASP A 129 -14.96 23.51 0.81
C ASP A 129 -15.29 22.71 2.08
N ASP A 130 -16.25 23.17 2.90
CA ASP A 130 -16.71 22.45 4.09
C ASP A 130 -17.40 21.13 3.70
N LYS A 131 -18.17 21.13 2.61
CA LYS A 131 -18.82 19.93 2.09
C LYS A 131 -17.80 18.93 1.52
N GLU A 132 -16.76 19.40 0.84
CA GLU A 132 -15.68 18.56 0.32
C GLU A 132 -14.81 17.98 1.45
N LEU A 133 -14.48 18.78 2.46
CA LEU A 133 -13.80 18.34 3.68
C LEU A 133 -14.63 17.28 4.41
N LEU A 134 -15.93 17.53 4.62
CA LEU A 134 -16.84 16.57 5.25
C LEU A 134 -16.98 15.29 4.42
N MET A 135 -17.09 15.39 3.09
CA MET A 135 -17.11 14.21 2.21
C MET A 135 -15.79 13.43 2.27
N SER A 136 -14.65 14.13 2.39
CA SER A 136 -13.34 13.50 2.56
C SER A 136 -13.23 12.79 3.91
N GLN A 137 -13.71 13.41 4.99
CA GLN A 137 -13.75 12.82 6.34
C GLN A 137 -14.67 11.61 6.39
N MET A 138 -15.88 11.70 5.83
CA MET A 138 -16.83 10.59 5.73
C MET A 138 -16.26 9.42 4.91
N ASN A 139 -15.46 9.71 3.87
CA ASN A 139 -14.76 8.68 3.11
C ASN A 139 -13.66 7.99 3.93
N PHE A 140 -12.93 8.71 4.78
CA PHE A 140 -11.93 8.11 5.67
C PHE A 140 -12.55 7.29 6.80
N GLU A 141 -13.65 7.77 7.39
CA GLU A 141 -14.38 7.03 8.42
C GLU A 141 -14.94 5.72 7.87
N LYS A 142 -15.54 5.76 6.67
CA LYS A 142 -16.01 4.55 5.99
C LYS A 142 -14.85 3.60 5.66
N LYS A 143 -13.68 4.12 5.31
CA LYS A 143 -12.52 3.28 5.00
C LYS A 143 -11.88 2.67 6.24
N PHE A 144 -11.41 3.50 7.15
CA PHE A 144 -10.52 3.13 8.24
C PHE A 144 -11.22 3.00 9.60
N GLY A 145 -12.46 3.48 9.73
CA GLY A 145 -13.21 3.53 10.97
C GLY A 145 -13.22 4.91 11.65
N GLN A 146 -13.89 4.98 12.79
CA GLN A 146 -14.22 6.25 13.47
C GLN A 146 -13.07 6.85 14.30
N SER A 147 -11.95 6.13 14.43
CA SER A 147 -10.81 6.62 15.20
C SER A 147 -10.04 7.71 14.45
N ALA A 148 -10.23 8.97 14.85
CA ALA A 148 -9.47 10.09 14.27
C ALA A 148 -7.95 9.96 14.49
N ILE A 149 -7.52 9.39 15.62
CA ILE A 149 -6.10 9.17 15.91
C ILE A 149 -5.52 8.10 14.99
N PHE A 150 -6.22 6.98 14.80
CA PHE A 150 -5.79 5.93 13.88
C PHE A 150 -5.76 6.43 12.44
N VAL A 151 -6.82 7.08 11.97
CA VAL A 151 -6.90 7.70 10.63
C VAL A 151 -5.75 8.69 10.42
N THR A 152 -5.48 9.55 11.40
CA THR A 152 -4.35 10.49 11.30
C THR A 152 -3.02 9.73 11.18
N SER A 153 -2.84 8.63 11.94
CA SER A 153 -1.62 7.82 11.88
C SER A 153 -1.40 7.15 10.53
N THR A 154 -2.47 6.82 9.77
CA THR A 154 -2.32 6.20 8.44
C THR A 154 -1.80 7.20 7.41
N LEU A 155 -2.12 8.49 7.57
CA LEU A 155 -1.65 9.58 6.72
C LEU A 155 -0.17 9.94 6.95
N MET A 156 0.42 9.51 8.08
CA MET A 156 1.83 9.73 8.40
C MET A 156 2.72 8.75 7.63
N ILE A 157 3.23 9.17 6.47
CA ILE A 157 4.05 8.32 5.57
C ILE A 157 5.32 7.79 6.25
N GLU A 158 6.01 8.65 7.00
CA GLU A 158 7.22 8.28 7.77
C GLU A 158 6.90 7.52 9.07
N GLY A 159 5.61 7.29 9.35
CA GLY A 159 5.13 6.67 10.58
C GLY A 159 5.27 7.56 11.80
N GLY A 160 5.36 6.94 12.97
CA GLY A 160 5.40 7.62 14.26
C GLY A 160 4.02 7.73 14.93
N VAL A 161 3.94 8.63 15.91
CA VAL A 161 2.75 8.88 16.73
C VAL A 161 2.39 10.37 16.61
N PRO A 162 1.10 10.72 16.56
CA PRO A 162 0.69 12.13 16.52
C PRO A 162 1.25 12.93 17.72
N PRO A 163 1.79 14.16 17.49
CA PRO A 163 2.53 14.91 18.51
C PRO A 163 1.76 15.28 19.78
N SER A 164 0.43 15.21 19.77
CA SER A 164 -0.46 15.65 20.85
C SER A 164 -0.98 14.50 21.73
N SER A 165 -0.55 13.25 21.49
CA SER A 165 -1.13 12.08 22.16
C SER A 165 -0.36 11.67 23.42
N SER A 166 -1.02 11.68 24.58
CA SER A 166 -0.46 11.12 25.82
C SER A 166 -0.49 9.57 25.80
N PRO A 167 0.40 8.86 26.51
CA PRO A 167 0.38 7.39 26.56
C PRO A 167 -0.97 6.81 27.01
N ALA A 168 -1.65 7.47 27.96
CA ALA A 168 -2.97 7.06 28.43
C ALA A 168 -4.04 7.22 27.33
N ALA A 169 -3.98 8.30 26.54
CA ALA A 169 -4.88 8.50 25.41
C ALA A 169 -4.64 7.46 24.32
N LEU A 170 -3.37 7.15 24.00
CA LEU A 170 -3.01 6.10 23.04
C LEU A 170 -3.49 4.72 23.46
N LEU A 171 -3.39 4.39 24.75
CA LEU A 171 -3.88 3.12 25.26
C LEU A 171 -5.41 3.02 25.17
N LYS A 172 -6.12 4.08 25.56
CA LYS A 172 -7.58 4.16 25.41
C LYS A 172 -8.00 3.99 23.96
N GLU A 173 -7.27 4.62 23.04
CA GLU A 173 -7.52 4.53 21.61
C GLU A 173 -7.23 3.13 21.05
N ALA A 174 -6.13 2.52 21.45
CA ALA A 174 -5.81 1.15 21.05
C ALA A 174 -6.92 0.17 21.46
N ILE A 175 -7.46 0.32 22.68
CA ILE A 175 -8.61 -0.49 23.16
C ILE A 175 -9.85 -0.26 22.28
N HIS A 176 -10.09 0.97 21.83
CA HIS A 176 -11.21 1.27 20.94
C HIS A 176 -11.05 0.61 19.56
N VAL A 177 -9.87 0.71 18.94
CA VAL A 177 -9.60 0.18 17.59
C VAL A 177 -9.63 -1.35 17.53
N ILE A 178 -9.32 -2.05 18.62
CA ILE A 178 -9.41 -3.52 18.70
C ILE A 178 -10.79 -4.04 19.14
N SER A 179 -11.78 -3.16 19.30
CA SER A 179 -13.12 -3.57 19.73
C SER A 179 -13.83 -4.35 18.63
N CYS A 180 -14.72 -5.28 19.01
CA CYS A 180 -15.38 -6.20 18.07
C CYS A 180 -16.23 -5.50 16.99
N GLY A 181 -16.75 -4.31 17.27
CA GLY A 181 -17.56 -3.53 16.34
C GLY A 181 -16.78 -2.46 15.58
N TYR A 182 -15.45 -2.39 15.73
CA TYR A 182 -14.68 -1.33 15.10
C TYR A 182 -14.74 -1.41 13.57
N GLU A 183 -14.76 -2.63 13.03
CA GLU A 183 -14.80 -2.88 11.60
C GLU A 183 -16.21 -2.81 11.00
N ASP A 184 -17.25 -2.63 11.81
CA ASP A 184 -18.64 -2.60 11.36
C ASP A 184 -18.88 -1.45 10.38
N LYS A 185 -19.41 -1.78 9.20
CA LYS A 185 -19.69 -0.82 8.11
C LYS A 185 -18.44 -0.09 7.59
N THR A 186 -17.26 -0.64 7.84
CA THR A 186 -16.00 -0.16 7.27
C THR A 186 -15.57 -0.98 6.05
N GLU A 187 -14.46 -0.61 5.41
CA GLU A 187 -13.88 -1.34 4.27
C GLU A 187 -12.78 -2.35 4.70
N TRP A 188 -12.55 -2.51 6.01
CA TRP A 188 -11.67 -3.55 6.56
C TRP A 188 -12.14 -4.94 6.13
N GLY A 189 -11.21 -5.79 5.71
CA GLY A 189 -11.55 -7.13 5.25
C GLY A 189 -12.07 -7.22 3.81
N LEU A 190 -12.54 -6.10 3.25
CA LEU A 190 -13.13 -6.04 1.91
C LEU A 190 -12.15 -5.47 0.89
N GLU A 191 -11.60 -4.29 1.20
CA GLU A 191 -10.66 -3.56 0.33
C GLU A 191 -9.35 -3.22 1.05
N LEU A 192 -9.32 -3.32 2.38
CA LEU A 192 -8.22 -2.93 3.25
C LEU A 192 -7.79 -4.09 4.14
N GLY A 193 -6.49 -4.17 4.43
CA GLY A 193 -5.93 -5.21 5.29
C GLY A 193 -5.93 -6.59 4.63
N TRP A 194 -6.12 -7.62 5.46
CA TRP A 194 -6.30 -8.99 4.99
C TRP A 194 -7.70 -9.14 4.41
N ILE A 195 -7.82 -9.83 3.28
CA ILE A 195 -9.09 -9.97 2.58
C ILE A 195 -9.89 -11.14 3.16
N TYR A 196 -11.03 -10.84 3.76
CA TYR A 196 -11.91 -11.81 4.42
C TYR A 196 -12.74 -12.61 3.42
N GLY A 197 -13.33 -13.71 3.90
CA GLY A 197 -14.28 -14.52 3.13
C GLY A 197 -13.64 -15.56 2.21
N SER A 198 -12.33 -15.79 2.34
CA SER A 198 -11.62 -16.89 1.67
C SER A 198 -10.93 -17.80 2.70
N ILE A 199 -10.95 -19.11 2.46
CA ILE A 199 -10.16 -20.08 3.24
C ILE A 199 -8.64 -19.88 2.98
N THR A 200 -8.30 -19.24 1.85
CA THR A 200 -6.92 -18.97 1.41
C THR A 200 -6.68 -17.46 1.30
N GLU A 201 -7.03 -16.73 2.36
CA GLU A 201 -6.94 -15.27 2.41
C GLU A 201 -5.53 -14.74 2.13
N ASP A 202 -4.48 -15.48 2.43
CA ASP A 202 -3.10 -15.08 2.17
C ASP A 202 -2.84 -14.84 0.68
N ILE A 203 -3.18 -15.83 -0.16
CA ILE A 203 -2.97 -15.72 -1.60
C ILE A 203 -3.83 -14.60 -2.17
N LEU A 204 -5.09 -14.50 -1.71
CA LEU A 204 -6.01 -13.47 -2.18
C LEU A 204 -5.55 -12.06 -1.82
N THR A 205 -5.08 -11.87 -0.58
CA THR A 205 -4.53 -10.60 -0.11
C THR A 205 -3.30 -10.21 -0.91
N GLY A 206 -2.36 -11.15 -1.11
CA GLY A 206 -1.18 -10.92 -1.94
C GLY A 206 -1.54 -10.57 -3.38
N PHE A 207 -2.52 -11.25 -3.97
CA PHE A 207 -3.01 -10.97 -5.31
C PHE A 207 -3.66 -9.59 -5.44
N LYS A 208 -4.45 -9.17 -4.44
CA LYS A 208 -5.08 -7.84 -4.41
C LYS A 208 -4.04 -6.71 -4.32
N MET A 209 -2.90 -6.97 -3.68
CA MET A 209 -1.79 -6.00 -3.54
C MET A 209 -0.94 -5.86 -4.80
N HIS A 210 -0.93 -6.86 -5.69
CA HIS A 210 -0.17 -6.88 -6.96
C HIS A 210 -0.85 -6.05 -8.04
#